data_AF-A0A0T7Z700-F1
#
_entry.id   AF-A0A0T7Z700-F1
#
_cell.length_a   1.000
_cell.length_b   1.000
_cell.length_c   1.000
_cell.angle_alpha   90.00
_cell.angle_beta   90.00
_cell.angle_gamma   90.00
#
_symmetry.space_group_name_H-M   'P 1'
#
loop_
_entity.id
_entity.type
_entity.pdbx_description
1 polymer ?
#
loop_
_entity_poly.entity_id
_entity_poly.type
_entity_poly.pdbx_seq_one_letter_code
_entity_poly.pdbx_strand_id
1 'polypeptide(L)'
;MDLVRQHRLSSKREATNELAVTPWKFGFYHELAELSIIVPRVSSESRTYVPMGFIEDDTIVSDSAMVIYNAPIWLLGILESKMHMVWLRSIGGKLKTDYRYSAGLVYNTFPIPELSESRKSMLEEAVFEMLDVREEEGGTFAELYGGANKPMNERLRQAHEKIDGIVERAYQQKPFESDEERLSVLLNLYKEMTEKEVK
;
A
#
# COMPACT_ATOMS: atom_id res chain seq x y z
N MET A 1 -7.37 -19.24 28.29
CA MET A 1 -6.32 -18.33 28.80
C MET A 1 -5.13 -19.09 29.35
N ASP A 2 -5.35 -20.13 30.17
CA ASP A 2 -4.26 -20.93 30.76
C ASP A 2 -3.36 -21.62 29.73
N LEU A 3 -3.93 -22.12 28.62
CA LEU A 3 -3.16 -22.71 27.53
C LEU A 3 -2.18 -21.71 26.88
N VAL A 4 -2.61 -20.46 26.68
CA VAL A 4 -1.76 -19.39 26.13
C VAL A 4 -0.65 -19.02 27.12
N ARG A 5 -0.99 -18.95 28.41
CA ARG A 5 -0.02 -18.73 29.48
C ARG A 5 1.04 -19.82 29.53
N GLN A 6 0.64 -21.10 29.50
CA GLN A 6 1.56 -22.24 29.49
C GLN A 6 2.44 -22.24 28.24
N HIS A 7 1.85 -21.99 27.06
CA HIS A 7 2.61 -21.85 25.83
C HIS A 7 3.68 -20.75 25.93
N ARG A 8 3.30 -19.56 26.44
CA ARG A 8 4.23 -18.43 26.64
C ARG A 8 5.35 -18.77 27.63
N LEU A 9 5.04 -19.40 28.76
CA LEU A 9 6.03 -19.85 29.76
C LEU A 9 7.00 -20.91 29.21
N SER A 10 6.55 -21.73 28.26
CA SER A 10 7.40 -22.76 27.63
C SER A 10 8.33 -22.21 26.53
N SER A 11 8.18 -20.94 26.15
CA SER A 11 8.98 -20.32 25.09
C SER A 11 10.43 -20.11 25.53
N LYS A 12 11.38 -20.38 24.62
CA LYS A 12 12.80 -20.07 24.82
C LYS A 12 13.12 -18.58 24.75
N ARG A 13 12.22 -17.76 24.20
CA ARG A 13 12.41 -16.31 24.06
C ARG A 13 11.92 -15.63 25.33
N GLU A 14 12.84 -14.99 26.08
CA GLU A 14 12.56 -14.34 27.37
C GLU A 14 11.38 -13.36 27.29
N ALA A 15 11.37 -12.46 26.32
CA ALA A 15 10.26 -11.53 26.11
C ALA A 15 8.91 -12.21 25.81
N THR A 16 8.87 -13.46 25.32
CA THR A 16 7.61 -14.21 25.19
C THR A 16 7.16 -14.80 26.52
N ASN A 17 8.10 -15.19 27.38
CA ASN A 17 7.85 -15.69 28.73
C ASN A 17 7.27 -14.58 29.62
N GLU A 18 7.86 -13.37 29.58
CA GLU A 18 7.37 -12.20 30.33
C GLU A 18 5.89 -11.91 30.03
N LEU A 19 5.46 -12.07 28.79
CA LEU A 19 4.07 -11.87 28.36
C LEU A 19 3.08 -12.91 28.92
N ALA A 20 3.56 -13.96 29.61
CA ALA A 20 2.70 -14.94 30.25
C ALA A 20 1.89 -14.37 31.44
N VAL A 21 2.28 -13.22 31.99
CA VAL A 21 1.52 -12.54 33.05
C VAL A 21 0.25 -11.86 32.51
N THR A 22 0.24 -11.47 31.24
CA THR A 22 -0.91 -10.91 30.52
C THR A 22 -1.27 -11.76 29.29
N PRO A 23 -1.72 -13.01 29.47
CA PRO A 23 -1.97 -13.95 28.36
C PRO A 23 -3.11 -13.50 27.43
N TRP A 24 -3.96 -12.56 27.86
CA TRP A 24 -5.01 -11.95 27.02
C TRP A 24 -4.53 -10.82 26.11
N LYS A 25 -3.36 -10.24 26.38
CA LYS A 25 -2.85 -9.08 25.66
C LYS A 25 -1.92 -9.52 24.53
N PHE A 26 -1.99 -8.81 23.39
CA PHE A 26 -1.00 -8.95 22.33
C PHE A 26 0.38 -8.54 22.85
N GLY A 27 1.39 -9.34 22.52
CA GLY A 27 2.77 -9.09 22.95
C GLY A 27 3.48 -8.02 22.15
N PHE A 28 3.10 -7.90 20.88
CA PHE A 28 3.62 -6.94 19.92
C PHE A 28 2.44 -6.37 19.17
N TYR A 29 2.14 -5.11 19.44
CA TYR A 29 1.19 -4.31 18.70
C TYR A 29 1.73 -2.89 18.74
N HIS A 30 1.34 -2.10 17.75
CA HIS A 30 1.60 -0.67 17.73
C HIS A 30 0.29 0.04 18.03
N GLU A 31 0.34 1.08 18.86
CA GLU A 31 -0.77 2.01 18.96
C GLU A 31 -0.81 2.78 17.63
N LEU A 32 -1.96 2.72 16.95
CA LEU A 32 -2.17 3.39 15.68
C LEU A 32 -2.28 4.91 15.92
N ALA A 33 -1.81 5.68 14.95
CA ALA A 33 -2.02 7.13 14.93
C ALA A 33 -3.37 7.46 14.24
N GLU A 34 -3.88 8.67 14.45
CA GLU A 34 -5.26 9.08 14.08
C GLU A 34 -5.73 8.61 12.69
N LEU A 35 -4.90 8.76 11.65
CA LEU A 35 -5.19 8.26 10.31
C LEU A 35 -3.97 7.53 9.72
N SER A 36 -4.14 6.23 9.46
CA SER A 36 -3.05 5.37 8.99
C SER A 36 -3.45 4.59 7.73
N ILE A 37 -2.53 4.42 6.78
CA ILE A 37 -2.79 3.60 5.58
C ILE A 37 -2.43 2.15 5.88
N ILE A 38 -3.36 1.24 5.60
CA ILE A 38 -3.13 -0.21 5.60
C ILE A 38 -2.78 -0.71 4.19
N VAL A 39 -1.73 -1.52 4.09
CA VAL A 39 -1.24 -2.12 2.85
C VAL A 39 -1.18 -3.65 3.00
N PRO A 40 -1.96 -4.42 2.24
CA PRO A 40 -1.87 -5.88 2.29
C PRO A 40 -0.47 -6.38 1.90
N ARG A 41 0.11 -7.28 2.71
CA ARG A 41 1.43 -7.85 2.43
C ARG A 41 1.40 -8.80 1.24
N VAL A 42 0.29 -9.47 1.00
CA VAL A 42 0.09 -10.38 -0.13
C VAL A 42 -1.24 -10.04 -0.81
N SER A 43 -1.22 -9.89 -2.14
CA SER A 43 -2.42 -9.68 -2.95
C SER A 43 -2.28 -10.39 -4.29
N SER A 44 -3.40 -10.80 -4.86
CA SER A 44 -3.43 -11.50 -6.14
C SER A 44 -2.76 -10.68 -7.24
N GLU A 45 -1.93 -11.34 -8.03
CA GLU A 45 -1.30 -10.70 -9.20
C GLU A 45 -2.31 -10.32 -10.30
N SER A 46 -3.51 -10.90 -10.26
CA SER A 46 -4.55 -10.66 -11.27
C SER A 46 -5.27 -9.31 -11.09
N ARG A 47 -4.99 -8.58 -10.01
CA ARG A 47 -5.56 -7.25 -9.77
C ARG A 47 -4.71 -6.17 -10.43
N THR A 48 -5.40 -5.19 -11.02
CA THR A 48 -4.74 -4.00 -11.57
C THR A 48 -4.08 -3.16 -10.47
N TYR A 49 -4.77 -3.02 -9.32
CA TYR A 49 -4.28 -2.30 -8.14
C TYR A 49 -4.38 -3.20 -6.91
N VAL A 50 -3.41 -3.10 -6.00
CA VAL A 50 -3.54 -3.70 -4.67
C VAL A 50 -4.50 -2.82 -3.87
N PRO A 51 -5.61 -3.37 -3.34
CA PRO A 51 -6.52 -2.59 -2.50
C PRO A 51 -5.83 -2.21 -1.19
N MET A 52 -5.67 -0.92 -0.97
CA MET A 52 -5.18 -0.28 0.24
C MET A 52 -6.29 0.62 0.80
N GLY A 53 -6.16 1.06 2.04
CA GLY A 53 -7.19 1.91 2.65
C GLY A 53 -6.71 2.58 3.92
N PHE A 54 -7.61 3.32 4.56
CA PHE A 54 -7.37 3.91 5.86
C PHE A 54 -7.92 3.03 6.98
N ILE A 55 -7.26 3.09 8.12
CA ILE A 55 -7.69 2.51 9.39
C ILE A 55 -7.51 3.55 10.50
N GLU A 56 -8.37 3.43 11.51
CA GLU A 56 -8.40 4.30 12.70
C GLU A 56 -7.71 3.61 13.89
N ASP A 57 -7.61 4.32 15.01
CA ASP A 57 -6.81 3.93 16.17
C ASP A 57 -7.31 2.71 16.96
N ASP A 58 -8.52 2.24 16.66
CA ASP A 58 -9.18 1.09 17.28
C ASP A 58 -8.78 -0.27 16.68
N THR A 59 -7.99 -0.26 15.60
CA THR A 59 -7.70 -1.45 14.78
C THR A 59 -6.35 -2.07 15.13
N ILE A 60 -6.32 -3.37 15.45
CA ILE A 60 -5.05 -4.11 15.59
C ILE A 60 -4.74 -4.85 14.30
N VAL A 61 -3.67 -4.42 13.61
CA VAL A 61 -3.26 -5.00 12.31
C VAL A 61 -2.38 -6.24 12.50
N SER A 62 -2.70 -7.33 11.80
CA SER A 62 -1.92 -8.58 11.79
C SER A 62 -0.68 -8.48 10.88
N ASP A 63 0.25 -9.44 11.00
CA ASP A 63 1.49 -9.46 10.20
C ASP A 63 1.29 -9.65 8.68
N SER A 64 0.05 -9.99 8.27
CA SER A 64 -0.38 -10.11 6.88
C SER A 64 -0.62 -8.76 6.20
N ALA A 65 -0.49 -7.65 6.92
CA ALA A 65 -0.53 -6.30 6.37
C ALA A 65 0.58 -5.43 6.97
N MET A 66 0.84 -4.32 6.30
CA MET A 66 1.76 -3.26 6.71
C MET A 66 0.96 -1.98 6.97
N VAL A 67 1.49 -1.09 7.79
CA VAL A 67 0.84 0.17 8.15
C VAL A 67 1.80 1.33 7.94
N ILE A 68 1.30 2.39 7.33
CA ILE A 68 1.97 3.69 7.24
C ILE A 68 1.23 4.64 8.19
N TYR A 69 1.88 5.00 9.29
CA TYR A 69 1.31 5.85 10.32
C TYR A 69 1.35 7.32 9.90
N ASN A 70 0.36 8.11 10.34
CA ASN A 70 0.26 9.56 10.06
C ASN A 70 0.39 9.86 8.56
N ALA A 71 -0.25 9.03 7.74
CA ALA A 71 -0.10 9.09 6.30
C ALA A 71 -1.00 10.21 5.74
N PRO A 72 -0.45 11.15 4.94
CA PRO A 72 -1.28 12.14 4.29
C PRO A 72 -2.13 11.48 3.20
N ILE A 73 -3.29 12.08 2.90
CA ILE A 73 -4.30 11.45 2.05
C ILE A 73 -3.79 11.24 0.61
N TRP A 74 -3.05 12.21 0.08
CA TRP A 74 -2.45 12.10 -1.26
C TRP A 74 -1.51 10.90 -1.41
N LEU A 75 -0.93 10.40 -0.32
CA LEU A 75 -0.02 9.26 -0.37
C LEU A 75 -0.76 7.99 -0.81
N LEU A 76 -2.02 7.80 -0.39
CA LEU A 76 -2.82 6.67 -0.82
C LEU A 76 -2.97 6.68 -2.36
N GLY A 77 -3.21 7.86 -2.94
CA GLY A 77 -3.31 8.02 -4.39
C GLY A 77 -2.02 7.63 -5.12
N ILE A 78 -0.85 7.96 -4.55
CA ILE A 78 0.43 7.51 -5.11
C ILE A 78 0.55 5.98 -5.04
N LEU A 79 0.27 5.39 -3.87
CA LEU A 79 0.42 3.94 -3.65
C LEU A 79 -0.59 3.09 -4.44
N GLU A 80 -1.74 3.66 -4.79
CA GLU A 80 -2.74 3.01 -5.63
C GLU A 80 -2.73 3.50 -7.09
N SER A 81 -1.62 4.09 -7.54
CA SER A 81 -1.41 4.45 -8.95
C SER A 81 -0.78 3.32 -9.75
N LYS A 82 -0.94 3.35 -11.07
CA LYS A 82 -0.22 2.48 -12.02
C LYS A 82 1.28 2.59 -11.87
N MET A 83 1.81 3.78 -11.59
CA MET A 83 3.26 3.97 -11.38
C MET A 83 3.77 3.10 -10.23
N HIS A 84 3.07 3.13 -9.09
CA HIS A 84 3.44 2.30 -7.94
C HIS A 84 3.20 0.82 -8.19
N MET A 85 2.11 0.48 -8.88
CA MET A 85 1.80 -0.90 -9.24
C MET A 85 2.84 -1.51 -10.18
N VAL A 86 3.35 -0.75 -11.15
CA VAL A 86 4.47 -1.16 -12.03
C VAL A 86 5.74 -1.38 -11.21
N TRP A 87 6.04 -0.48 -10.26
CA TRP A 87 7.20 -0.65 -9.38
C TRP A 87 7.09 -1.92 -8.51
N LEU A 88 5.94 -2.11 -7.87
CA LEU A 88 5.64 -3.30 -7.07
C LEU A 88 5.76 -4.59 -7.90
N ARG A 89 5.27 -4.59 -9.14
CA ARG A 89 5.34 -5.74 -10.05
C ARG A 89 6.78 -6.11 -10.40
N SER A 90 7.64 -5.12 -10.62
CA SER A 90 9.01 -5.31 -11.10
C SER A 90 10.04 -5.54 -9.98
N ILE A 91 9.89 -4.83 -8.85
CA ILE A 91 10.89 -4.80 -7.77
C ILE A 91 10.42 -5.56 -6.53
N GLY A 92 9.10 -5.67 -6.34
CA GLY A 92 8.52 -6.34 -5.20
C GLY A 92 8.80 -7.84 -5.15
N GLY A 93 8.64 -8.41 -3.95
CA GLY A 93 8.71 -9.85 -3.78
C GLY A 93 7.48 -10.54 -4.39
N LYS A 94 7.54 -11.87 -4.47
CA LYS A 94 6.42 -12.71 -4.89
C LYS A 94 6.15 -13.82 -3.90
N LEU A 95 4.89 -14.23 -3.76
CA LEU A 95 4.50 -15.48 -3.13
C LEU A 95 3.93 -16.40 -4.20
N LYS A 96 4.76 -17.33 -4.69
CA LYS A 96 4.54 -17.98 -6.00
C LYS A 96 4.49 -16.90 -7.08
N THR A 97 3.29 -16.54 -7.54
CA THR A 97 3.09 -15.52 -8.56
C THR A 97 2.42 -14.26 -8.01
N ASP A 98 1.69 -14.36 -6.89
CA ASP A 98 1.04 -13.24 -6.21
C ASP A 98 2.04 -12.19 -5.71
N TYR A 99 1.60 -10.93 -5.67
CA TYR A 99 2.42 -9.84 -5.16
C TYR A 99 2.73 -10.04 -3.68
N ARG A 100 3.98 -9.77 -3.31
CA ARG A 100 4.39 -9.66 -1.91
C ARG A 100 5.00 -8.28 -1.65
N TYR A 101 4.21 -7.43 -1.02
CA TYR A 101 4.60 -6.08 -0.66
C TYR A 101 5.70 -6.09 0.41
N SER A 102 6.61 -5.13 0.33
CA SER A 102 7.71 -4.94 1.28
C SER A 102 7.99 -3.46 1.47
N ALA A 103 8.00 -2.99 2.72
CA ALA A 103 8.41 -1.63 3.02
C ALA A 103 9.83 -1.35 2.52
N GLY A 104 10.78 -2.26 2.80
CA GLY A 104 12.19 -2.06 2.43
C GLY A 104 12.50 -2.15 0.94
N LEU A 105 11.79 -2.99 0.18
CA LEU A 105 12.08 -3.20 -1.26
C LEU A 105 11.19 -2.41 -2.19
N VAL A 106 9.96 -2.07 -1.76
CA VAL A 106 8.97 -1.40 -2.61
C VAL A 106 8.77 0.03 -2.15
N TYR A 107 8.29 0.23 -0.92
CA TYR A 107 7.93 1.56 -0.44
C TYR A 107 9.14 2.49 -0.32
N ASN A 108 10.20 2.04 0.35
CA ASN A 108 11.40 2.86 0.60
C ASN A 108 12.21 3.17 -0.66
N THR A 109 12.07 2.36 -1.71
CA THR A 109 12.83 2.51 -2.96
C THR A 109 12.00 3.12 -4.08
N PHE A 110 10.69 3.32 -3.87
CA PHE A 110 9.82 3.86 -4.91
C PHE A 110 10.20 5.32 -5.19
N PRO A 111 10.64 5.64 -6.43
CA PRO A 111 11.13 6.98 -6.75
C PRO A 111 9.95 7.92 -6.97
N ILE A 112 9.76 8.86 -6.04
CA ILE A 112 8.70 9.88 -6.11
C ILE A 112 9.33 11.23 -6.50
N PRO A 113 8.93 11.86 -7.61
CA PRO A 113 9.39 13.20 -7.96
C PRO A 113 8.84 14.24 -6.97
N GLU A 114 9.43 15.42 -6.92
CA GLU A 114 8.87 16.50 -6.11
C GLU A 114 7.45 16.85 -6.55
N LEU A 115 6.49 16.75 -5.62
CA LEU A 115 5.09 17.06 -5.86
C LEU A 115 4.78 18.49 -5.38
N SER A 116 4.21 19.31 -6.27
CA SER A 116 3.70 20.62 -5.87
C SER A 116 2.48 20.49 -4.95
N GLU A 117 2.25 21.49 -4.10
CA GLU A 117 1.07 21.52 -3.21
C GLU A 117 -0.25 21.45 -3.97
N SER A 118 -0.33 22.07 -5.14
CA SER A 118 -1.49 21.95 -6.03
C SER A 118 -1.71 20.51 -6.50
N ARG A 119 -0.63 19.77 -6.84
CA ARG A 119 -0.77 18.38 -7.24
C ARG A 119 -1.15 17.47 -6.07
N LYS A 120 -0.61 17.71 -4.88
CA LYS A 120 -1.01 17.00 -3.65
C LYS A 120 -2.50 17.21 -3.38
N SER A 121 -2.97 18.45 -3.44
CA SER A 121 -4.40 18.78 -3.25
C SER A 121 -5.29 18.07 -4.28
N MET A 122 -4.89 18.07 -5.57
CA MET A 122 -5.62 17.33 -6.61
C MET A 122 -5.65 15.81 -6.36
N LEU A 123 -4.57 15.24 -5.81
CA LEU A 123 -4.53 13.83 -5.44
C LEU A 123 -5.43 13.54 -4.25
N GLU A 124 -5.49 14.41 -3.24
CA GLU A 124 -6.41 14.25 -2.10
C GLU A 124 -7.85 14.22 -2.57
N GLU A 125 -8.26 15.17 -3.41
CA GLU A 125 -9.61 15.19 -4.01
C GLU A 125 -9.91 13.91 -4.79
N ALA A 126 -8.98 13.45 -5.62
CA ALA A 126 -9.16 12.21 -6.39
C ALA A 126 -9.21 10.95 -5.50
N VAL A 127 -8.48 10.94 -4.38
CA VAL A 127 -8.54 9.86 -3.40
C VAL A 127 -9.89 9.86 -2.69
N PHE A 128 -10.40 11.02 -2.27
CA PHE A 128 -11.73 11.11 -1.67
C PHE A 128 -12.81 10.60 -2.61
N GLU A 129 -12.81 11.03 -3.88
CA GLU A 129 -13.76 10.51 -4.88
C GLU A 129 -13.67 8.98 -5.05
N MET A 130 -12.45 8.43 -5.01
CA MET A 130 -12.23 6.98 -5.09
C MET A 130 -12.77 6.25 -3.85
N LEU A 131 -12.60 6.83 -2.66
CA LEU A 131 -13.16 6.31 -1.42
C LEU A 131 -14.69 6.38 -1.40
N ASP A 132 -15.28 7.49 -1.84
CA ASP A 132 -16.73 7.67 -1.97
C ASP A 132 -17.32 6.59 -2.90
N VAL A 133 -16.67 6.33 -4.05
CA VAL A 133 -17.09 5.27 -4.96
C VAL A 133 -17.05 3.88 -4.29
N ARG A 134 -16.03 3.59 -3.48
CA ARG A 134 -15.97 2.31 -2.74
C ARG A 134 -17.11 2.18 -1.74
N GLU A 135 -17.45 3.27 -1.05
CA GLU A 135 -18.54 3.29 -0.08
C GLU A 135 -19.91 3.12 -0.76
N GLU A 136 -20.15 3.87 -1.84
CA GLU A 136 -21.42 3.84 -2.58
C GLU A 136 -21.66 2.50 -3.29
N GLU A 137 -20.65 1.93 -3.93
CA GLU A 137 -20.77 0.63 -4.60
C GLU A 137 -20.87 -0.53 -3.60
N GLY A 138 -20.25 -0.37 -2.42
CA GLY A 138 -20.27 -1.34 -1.34
C GLY A 138 -19.65 -2.70 -1.70
N GLY A 139 -19.96 -3.71 -0.88
CA GLY A 139 -19.40 -5.05 -1.02
C GLY A 139 -17.95 -5.15 -0.54
N THR A 140 -17.29 -6.25 -0.90
CA THR A 140 -15.91 -6.52 -0.49
C THR A 140 -14.91 -5.92 -1.49
N PHE A 141 -13.69 -5.59 -1.03
CA PHE A 141 -12.63 -5.19 -1.96
C PHE A 141 -12.32 -6.24 -3.02
N ALA A 142 -12.49 -7.53 -2.72
CA ALA A 142 -12.34 -8.58 -3.74
C ALA A 142 -13.38 -8.46 -4.86
N GLU A 143 -14.61 -8.05 -4.54
CA GLU A 143 -15.66 -7.84 -5.52
C GLU A 143 -15.46 -6.55 -6.32
N LEU A 144 -15.01 -5.48 -5.67
CA LEU A 144 -14.78 -4.16 -6.29
C LEU A 144 -13.54 -4.16 -7.20
N TYR A 145 -12.41 -4.69 -6.72
CA TYR A 145 -11.14 -4.70 -7.45
C TYR A 145 -11.07 -5.80 -8.51
N GLY A 146 -11.96 -6.78 -8.43
CA GLY A 146 -11.98 -7.92 -9.35
C GLY A 146 -10.75 -8.81 -9.25
N GLY A 147 -10.43 -9.47 -10.36
CA GLY A 147 -9.30 -10.39 -10.51
C GLY A 147 -9.37 -11.16 -11.84
N ALA A 148 -8.73 -12.33 -11.91
CA ALA A 148 -8.54 -13.08 -13.15
C ALA A 148 -9.81 -13.31 -14.00
N ASN A 149 -10.97 -13.51 -13.34
CA ASN A 149 -12.23 -13.84 -14.01
C ASN A 149 -13.30 -12.74 -13.87
N LYS A 150 -12.96 -11.59 -13.27
CA LYS A 150 -13.92 -10.51 -13.01
C LYS A 150 -13.24 -9.16 -13.20
N PRO A 151 -13.74 -8.29 -14.08
CA PRO A 151 -13.20 -6.93 -14.18
C PRO A 151 -13.43 -6.16 -12.87
N MET A 152 -12.59 -5.15 -12.65
CA MET A 152 -12.82 -4.14 -11.62
C MET A 152 -14.15 -3.43 -11.88
N ASN A 153 -14.81 -2.98 -10.81
CA ASN A 153 -15.98 -2.11 -10.92
C ASN A 153 -15.65 -0.88 -11.80
N GLU A 154 -16.56 -0.54 -12.70
CA GLU A 154 -16.31 0.47 -13.72
C GLU A 154 -16.12 1.88 -13.15
N ARG A 155 -16.93 2.28 -12.14
CA ARG A 155 -16.79 3.58 -11.49
C ARG A 155 -15.48 3.66 -10.72
N LEU A 156 -15.10 2.57 -10.04
CA LEU A 156 -13.83 2.50 -9.32
C LEU A 156 -12.64 2.55 -10.27
N ARG A 157 -12.72 1.87 -11.42
CA ARG A 157 -11.70 1.93 -12.47
C ARG A 157 -11.50 3.36 -12.96
N GLN A 158 -12.58 4.10 -13.22
CA GLN A 158 -12.51 5.51 -13.64
C GLN A 158 -11.89 6.41 -12.56
N ALA A 159 -12.19 6.16 -11.28
CA ALA A 159 -11.58 6.89 -10.17
C ALA A 159 -10.06 6.65 -10.11
N HIS A 160 -9.60 5.40 -10.27
CA HIS A 160 -8.17 5.11 -10.39
C HIS A 160 -7.53 5.74 -11.62
N GLU A 161 -8.21 5.79 -12.78
CA GLU A 161 -7.68 6.45 -13.97
C GLU A 161 -7.47 7.96 -13.78
N LYS A 162 -8.33 8.62 -12.98
CA LYS A 162 -8.12 10.01 -12.58
C LYS A 162 -6.86 10.15 -11.71
N ILE A 163 -6.68 9.28 -10.73
CA ILE A 163 -5.47 9.24 -9.90
C ILE A 163 -4.23 9.02 -10.77
N ASP A 164 -4.25 8.02 -11.64
CA ASP A 164 -3.16 7.71 -12.58
C ASP A 164 -2.78 8.93 -13.41
N GLY A 165 -3.75 9.63 -13.99
CA GLY A 165 -3.49 10.82 -14.79
C GLY A 165 -2.82 11.95 -14.00
N ILE A 166 -3.14 12.10 -12.70
CA ILE A 166 -2.50 13.11 -11.85
C ILE A 166 -1.06 12.68 -11.49
N VAL A 167 -0.87 11.41 -11.13
CA VAL A 167 0.44 10.85 -10.76
C VAL A 167 1.39 10.83 -11.95
N GLU A 168 0.95 10.31 -13.11
CA GLU A 168 1.78 10.22 -14.32
C GLU A 168 2.28 11.60 -14.78
N ARG A 169 1.45 12.64 -14.66
CA ARG A 169 1.85 14.04 -14.93
C ARG A 169 2.91 14.59 -13.98
N ALA A 170 3.19 13.93 -12.86
CA ALA A 170 4.33 14.25 -12.00
C ALA A 170 5.65 13.73 -12.57
N TYR A 171 5.61 12.65 -13.35
CA TYR A 171 6.79 12.00 -13.92
C TYR A 171 7.11 12.53 -15.33
N GLN A 172 6.10 12.72 -16.18
CA GLN A 172 6.28 13.31 -17.49
C GLN A 172 5.00 13.96 -18.02
N GLN A 173 5.13 14.90 -18.97
CA GLN A 173 3.99 15.61 -19.58
C GLN A 173 3.28 14.78 -20.66
N LYS A 174 4.01 13.88 -21.34
CA LYS A 174 3.44 12.99 -22.35
C LYS A 174 2.71 11.83 -21.65
N PRO A 175 1.54 11.39 -22.15
CA PRO A 175 0.92 10.14 -21.69
C PRO A 175 1.86 8.94 -21.85
N PHE A 176 1.85 8.04 -20.88
CA PHE A 176 2.56 6.78 -20.98
C PHE A 176 1.83 5.80 -21.90
N GLU A 177 2.57 5.20 -22.83
CA GLU A 177 2.05 4.25 -23.82
C GLU A 177 2.06 2.82 -23.29
N SER A 178 2.96 2.48 -22.35
CA SER A 178 3.08 1.13 -21.79
C SER A 178 3.67 1.07 -20.38
N ASP A 179 3.55 -0.08 -19.73
CA ASP A 179 4.15 -0.34 -18.42
C ASP A 179 5.70 -0.41 -18.49
N GLU A 180 6.27 -0.81 -19.63
CA GLU A 180 7.72 -0.75 -19.87
C GLU A 180 8.24 0.68 -19.90
N GLU A 181 7.47 1.62 -20.47
CA GLU A 181 7.81 3.04 -20.46
C GLU A 181 7.74 3.59 -19.02
N ARG A 182 6.68 3.26 -18.26
CA ARG A 182 6.55 3.62 -16.83
C ARG A 182 7.74 3.13 -16.03
N LEU A 183 8.10 1.85 -16.19
CA LEU A 183 9.22 1.24 -15.48
C LEU A 183 10.55 1.92 -15.83
N SER A 184 10.76 2.23 -17.11
CA SER A 184 11.99 2.89 -17.57
C SER A 184 12.16 4.27 -16.94
N VAL A 185 11.08 5.08 -16.86
CA VAL A 185 11.10 6.39 -16.19
C VAL A 185 11.37 6.25 -14.70
N LEU A 186 10.74 5.28 -14.03
CA LEU A 186 10.97 4.99 -12.61
C LEU A 186 12.42 4.60 -12.33
N LEU A 187 12.99 3.67 -13.11
CA LEU A 187 14.39 3.23 -12.94
C LEU A 187 15.39 4.36 -13.15
N ASN A 188 15.14 5.24 -14.13
CA ASN A 188 15.97 6.42 -14.36
C ASN A 188 15.92 7.38 -13.17
N LEU A 189 14.72 7.70 -12.67
CA LEU A 189 14.58 8.59 -11.51
C LEU A 189 15.21 7.99 -10.25
N TYR A 190 15.02 6.69 -10.01
CA TYR A 190 15.66 5.98 -8.89
C TYR A 190 17.19 6.07 -8.97
N LYS A 191 17.77 5.86 -10.16
CA LYS A 191 19.21 6.00 -10.38
C LYS A 191 19.69 7.42 -10.07
N GLU A 192 18.99 8.45 -10.55
CA GLU A 192 19.35 9.84 -10.28
C GLU A 192 19.28 10.20 -8.78
N MET A 193 18.27 9.69 -8.07
CA MET A 193 18.11 9.92 -6.63
C MET A 193 19.23 9.25 -5.83
N THR A 194 19.54 7.99 -6.15
CA THR A 194 20.62 7.24 -5.48
C THR A 194 22.02 7.81 -5.75
N GLU A 195 22.27 8.33 -6.96
CA GLU A 195 23.54 9.01 -7.28
C GLU A 195 23.71 10.36 -6.57
N LYS A 196 22.60 11.04 -6.23
CA LYS A 196 22.61 12.29 -5.46
C LYS A 196 22.85 12.07 -3.98
N GLU A 197 22.30 11.01 -3.39
CA GLU A 197 22.48 10.68 -1.96
C GLU A 197 23.90 10.22 -1.60
N VAL A 198 24.65 9.66 -2.57
CA VAL A 198 26.02 9.18 -2.36
C VAL A 198 27.06 10.32 -2.40
N LYS A 199 26.66 11.55 -2.77
CA LYS A 199 27.52 12.74 -2.80
C LYS A 199 27.33 13.62 -1.58
#